data_AF-A0AAC9WF35-F1
#
_entry.id   AF-A0AAC9WF35-F1
#
_cell.length_a   1.000
_cell.length_b   1.000
_cell.length_c   1.000
_cell.angle_alpha   90.00
_cell.angle_beta   90.00
_cell.angle_gamma   90.00
#
_symmetry.space_group_name_H-M   'P 1'
#
loop_
_entity.id
_entity.type
_entity.pdbx_description
1 polymer ?
#
loop_
_entity_poly.entity_id
_entity_poly.type
_entity_poly.pdbx_seq_one_letter_code
_entity_poly.pdbx_strand_id
1 'polypeptide(L)'
;MAACGGCNKKSNTQKKKCPLCKKLSGSIHYMAIRPVVKEDLEKFVQKDNYYICNNADCDVVFFNEGEDIIFLTRDINMAANFQEVSKNHTKCNKGCEDCKGG
;
A
#
# COMPACT_ATOMS: atom_id res chain seq x y z
N MET A 1 23.37 17.25 23.45
CA MET A 1 22.69 15.96 23.19
C MET A 1 21.42 16.23 22.38
N ALA A 2 21.46 16.03 21.06
CA ALA A 2 20.31 16.33 20.18
C ALA A 2 19.46 15.07 19.99
N ALA A 3 18.23 15.12 20.51
CA ALA A 3 17.25 14.04 20.41
C ALA A 3 16.79 13.84 18.97
N CYS A 4 17.04 12.67 18.39
CA CYS A 4 16.43 12.26 17.13
C CYS A 4 15.01 11.78 17.40
N GLY A 5 14.04 12.63 17.04
CA GLY A 5 12.61 12.32 17.08
C GLY A 5 12.28 11.12 16.20
N GLY A 6 11.90 10.02 16.84
CA GLY A 6 11.50 8.78 16.17
C GLY A 6 10.26 8.98 15.32
N CYS A 7 10.33 8.57 14.05
CA CYS A 7 9.19 8.50 13.16
C CYS A 7 8.28 7.31 13.56
N ASN A 8 7.51 7.45 14.63
CA ASN A 8 6.42 6.53 14.95
C ASN A 8 5.19 6.90 14.09
N LYS A 9 5.18 6.49 12.81
CA LYS A 9 3.92 6.44 12.06
C LYS A 9 3.11 5.22 12.53
N LYS A 10 2.61 5.28 13.76
CA LYS A 10 1.43 4.48 14.14
C LYS A 10 0.24 5.19 13.50
N SER A 11 0.03 4.96 12.21
CA SER A 11 -1.26 5.27 11.62
C SER A 11 -2.28 4.43 12.38
N ASN A 12 -3.21 5.10 13.06
CA ASN A 12 -4.43 4.50 13.57
C ASN A 12 -5.27 4.10 12.35
N THR A 13 -4.82 3.07 11.67
CA THR A 13 -5.42 2.52 10.47
C THR A 13 -6.63 1.74 10.93
N GLN A 14 -7.82 2.18 10.52
CA GLN A 14 -9.05 1.41 10.71
C GLN A 14 -8.81 -0.02 10.25
N LYS A 15 -8.72 -0.95 11.21
CA LYS A 15 -8.32 -2.33 10.96
C LYS A 15 -9.54 -3.11 10.49
N LYS A 16 -9.84 -3.06 9.19
CA LYS A 16 -10.88 -3.92 8.62
C LYS A 16 -10.33 -5.33 8.40
N LYS A 17 -11.16 -6.34 8.62
CA LYS A 17 -10.80 -7.73 8.34
C LYS A 17 -11.18 -8.07 6.91
N CYS A 18 -10.36 -8.88 6.25
CA CYS A 18 -10.69 -9.40 4.93
C CYS A 18 -11.95 -10.30 5.03
N PRO A 19 -12.94 -10.15 4.13
CA PRO A 19 -14.15 -10.99 4.13
C PRO A 19 -13.84 -12.47 3.95
N LEU A 20 -12.79 -12.80 3.21
CA LEU A 20 -12.45 -14.17 2.84
C LEU A 20 -11.62 -14.86 3.94
N CYS A 21 -10.42 -14.35 4.20
CA CYS A 21 -9.46 -15.01 5.09
C CYS A 21 -9.50 -14.47 6.54
N LYS A 22 -10.36 -13.48 6.84
CA LYS A 22 -10.54 -12.85 8.16
C LYS A 22 -9.27 -12.25 8.78
N LYS A 23 -8.20 -12.09 8.00
CA LYS A 23 -6.94 -11.46 8.42
C LYS A 23 -7.07 -9.93 8.41
N LEU A 24 -6.22 -9.29 9.19
CA LEU A 24 -6.16 -7.83 9.25
C LEU A 24 -5.73 -7.25 7.91
N SER A 25 -6.48 -6.25 7.43
CA SER A 25 -6.22 -5.53 6.19
C SER A 25 -5.71 -4.13 6.48
N GLY A 26 -4.83 -3.62 5.61
CA GLY A 26 -4.34 -2.25 5.68
C GLY A 26 -5.28 -1.30 4.95
N SER A 27 -5.38 -0.04 5.38
CA SER A 27 -6.08 1.00 4.62
C SER A 27 -5.24 1.44 3.43
N ILE A 28 -5.84 1.53 2.24
CA ILE A 28 -5.19 2.02 1.03
C ILE A 28 -6.11 3.00 0.31
N HIS A 29 -5.53 4.03 -0.30
CA HIS A 29 -6.28 5.01 -1.06
C HIS A 29 -6.61 4.49 -2.46
N TYR A 30 -7.83 4.75 -2.96
CA TYR A 30 -8.28 4.28 -4.27
C TYR A 30 -7.34 4.67 -5.44
N MET A 31 -6.61 5.79 -5.31
CA MET A 31 -5.63 6.20 -6.33
C MET A 31 -4.46 5.23 -6.48
N ALA A 32 -4.09 4.52 -5.42
CA ALA A 32 -3.04 3.50 -5.48
C ALA A 32 -3.54 2.18 -6.08
N ILE A 33 -4.86 1.96 -6.11
CA ILE A 33 -5.48 0.73 -6.64
C ILE A 33 -5.58 0.79 -8.16
N ARG A 34 -5.94 1.96 -8.72
CA ARG A 34 -6.08 2.18 -10.17
C ARG A 34 -4.91 1.59 -10.99
N PRO A 35 -3.65 1.98 -10.76
CA PRO A 35 -2.54 1.45 -11.57
C PRO A 35 -2.22 -0.04 -11.32
N VAL A 36 -2.82 -0.67 -10.31
CA VAL A 36 -2.56 -2.06 -9.93
C VAL A 36 -3.62 -3.01 -10.49
N VAL A 37 -4.86 -2.55 -10.66
CA VAL A 37 -5.92 -3.32 -11.30
C VAL A 37 -5.77 -3.30 -12.82
N LYS A 38 -6.39 -4.27 -13.51
CA LYS A 38 -6.46 -4.27 -14.98
C LYS A 38 -7.18 -3.00 -15.48
N GLU A 39 -6.79 -2.50 -16.66
CA GLU A 39 -7.38 -1.31 -17.29
C GLU A 39 -8.92 -1.41 -17.39
N ASP A 40 -9.44 -2.59 -17.73
CA ASP A 40 -10.88 -2.86 -17.78
C ASP A 40 -11.59 -2.67 -16.43
N LEU A 41 -10.85 -2.81 -15.34
CA LEU A 41 -11.32 -2.75 -13.96
C LEU A 41 -11.10 -1.38 -13.31
N GLU A 42 -10.19 -0.56 -13.84
CA GLU A 42 -9.91 0.79 -13.33
C GLU A 42 -11.16 1.68 -13.29
N LYS A 43 -12.04 1.54 -14.27
CA LYS A 43 -13.31 2.27 -14.35
C LYS A 43 -14.29 1.94 -13.23
N PHE A 44 -14.13 0.77 -12.59
CA PHE A 44 -14.94 0.36 -11.44
C PHE A 44 -14.35 0.84 -10.11
N VAL A 45 -13.13 1.39 -10.11
CA VAL A 45 -12.51 1.94 -8.90
C VAL A 45 -13.17 3.27 -8.53
N GLN A 46 -14.12 3.20 -7.60
CA GLN A 46 -14.84 4.34 -7.04
C GLN A 46 -13.97 5.13 -6.05
N LYS A 47 -14.39 6.37 -5.77
CA LYS A 47 -13.69 7.31 -4.88
C LYS A 47 -14.05 7.04 -3.41
N ASP A 48 -13.72 5.84 -2.94
CA ASP A 48 -14.14 5.30 -1.64
C ASP A 48 -12.95 4.89 -0.74
N ASN A 49 -13.23 4.42 0.48
CA ASN A 49 -12.23 3.86 1.38
C ASN A 49 -11.96 2.40 1.00
N TYR A 50 -10.70 2.08 0.71
CA TYR A 50 -10.31 0.72 0.37
C TYR A 50 -9.34 0.13 1.39
N TYR A 51 -9.31 -1.19 1.38
CA TYR A 51 -8.47 -1.99 2.22
C TYR A 51 -7.71 -3.02 1.39
N ILE A 52 -6.45 -3.26 1.75
CA ILE A 52 -5.57 -4.26 1.13
C ILE A 52 -5.39 -5.44 2.07
N CYS A 53 -5.63 -6.65 1.55
CA CYS A 53 -5.36 -7.90 2.23
C CYS A 53 -3.97 -8.42 1.84
N ASN A 54 -3.03 -8.40 2.79
CA ASN A 54 -1.65 -8.85 2.59
C ASN A 54 -1.46 -10.36 2.83
N ASN A 55 -2.48 -11.18 2.53
CA ASN A 55 -2.41 -12.62 2.73
C ASN A 55 -2.09 -13.33 1.41
N ALA A 56 -0.94 -14.00 1.33
CA ALA A 56 -0.54 -14.75 0.14
C ALA A 56 -1.46 -15.96 -0.15
N ASP A 57 -2.12 -16.49 0.88
CA ASP A 57 -3.06 -17.62 0.80
C ASP A 57 -4.52 -17.14 0.61
N CYS A 58 -4.72 -15.93 0.07
CA CYS A 58 -6.05 -15.35 -0.11
C CYS A 58 -6.19 -14.76 -1.51
N ASP A 59 -7.27 -15.12 -2.20
CA ASP A 59 -7.58 -14.55 -3.50
C ASP A 59 -7.93 -13.06 -3.44
N VAL A 60 -8.46 -12.57 -2.32
CA VAL A 60 -8.81 -11.15 -2.17
C VAL A 60 -7.55 -10.31 -1.97
N VAL A 61 -7.36 -9.31 -2.82
CA VAL A 61 -6.27 -8.32 -2.71
C VAL A 61 -6.80 -7.00 -2.20
N PHE A 62 -7.85 -6.46 -2.83
CA PHE A 62 -8.45 -5.19 -2.44
C PHE A 62 -9.95 -5.33 -2.23
N PHE A 63 -10.50 -4.55 -1.31
CA PHE A 63 -11.93 -4.45 -1.11
C PHE A 63 -12.31 -3.08 -0.54
N ASN A 64 -13.49 -2.57 -0.87
CA ASN A 64 -14.00 -1.31 -0.33
C ASN A 64 -14.62 -1.46 1.07
N GLU A 65 -14.94 -0.34 1.72
CA GLU A 65 -15.60 -0.33 3.03
C GLU A 65 -16.97 -1.03 3.01
N GLY A 66 -17.71 -0.95 1.90
CA GLY A 66 -18.99 -1.64 1.75
C GLY A 66 -18.90 -3.12 1.39
N GLU A 67 -17.72 -3.63 1.05
CA GLU A 67 -17.52 -4.99 0.47
C GLU A 67 -18.34 -5.27 -0.79
N ASP A 68 -18.76 -4.20 -1.48
CA ASP A 68 -19.46 -4.19 -2.78
C ASP A 68 -18.47 -4.37 -3.94
N ILE A 69 -17.25 -3.83 -3.78
CA ILE A 69 -16.17 -3.89 -4.77
C ILE A 69 -15.04 -4.69 -4.18
N ILE A 70 -14.76 -5.86 -4.78
CA ILE A 70 -13.70 -6.77 -4.37
C ILE A 70 -12.83 -7.08 -5.59
N PHE A 71 -11.54 -6.82 -5.48
CA PHE A 71 -10.55 -7.16 -6.49
C PHE A 71 -9.73 -8.36 -6.02
N LEU A 72 -9.67 -9.38 -6.87
CA LEU A 72 -8.93 -10.60 -6.61
C LEU A 72 -7.50 -10.54 -7.20
N THR A 73 -6.67 -11.50 -6.85
CA THR A 73 -5.31 -11.70 -7.40
C THR A 73 -5.32 -11.78 -8.93
N ARG A 74 -6.37 -12.34 -9.53
CA ARG A 74 -6.57 -12.40 -10.99
C ARG A 74 -6.98 -11.07 -11.63
N ASP A 75 -7.48 -10.13 -10.83
CA ASP A 75 -8.00 -8.83 -11.26
C ASP A 75 -6.92 -7.75 -11.22
N ILE A 76 -5.84 -8.02 -10.47
CA ILE A 76 -4.65 -7.18 -10.45
C ILE A 76 -3.67 -7.60 -11.54
N ASN A 77 -3.04 -6.61 -12.16
CA ASN A 77 -1.94 -6.84 -13.07
C ASN A 77 -0.65 -6.88 -12.25
N MET A 78 -0.38 -8.04 -11.62
CA MET A 78 0.78 -8.24 -10.74
C MET A 78 2.14 -8.07 -11.46
N ALA A 79 2.14 -7.97 -12.80
CA ALA A 79 3.29 -7.55 -13.60
C ALA A 79 3.72 -6.09 -13.32
N ALA A 80 2.83 -5.26 -12.77
CA ALA A 80 3.15 -3.96 -12.18
C ALA A 80 3.83 -4.18 -10.82
N ASN A 81 5.10 -4.58 -10.88
CA ASN A 81 6.13 -4.47 -9.86
C ASN A 81 5.70 -3.93 -8.48
N PHE A 82 5.57 -4.83 -7.50
CA PHE A 82 5.78 -4.51 -6.07
C PHE A 82 7.23 -4.06 -5.77
N GLN A 83 8.08 -3.92 -6.78
CA GLN A 83 9.48 -3.51 -6.63
C GLN A 83 9.67 -1.98 -6.52
N GLU A 84 8.60 -1.18 -6.65
CA GLU A 84 8.71 0.29 -6.60
C GLU A 84 8.24 0.94 -5.28
N VAL A 85 7.67 0.18 -4.32
CA VAL A 85 7.31 0.75 -2.99
C VAL A 85 8.34 0.40 -1.90
N SER A 86 9.22 -0.58 -2.15
CA SER A 86 10.36 -0.90 -1.27
C SER A 86 11.68 -0.27 -1.72
N LYS A 87 11.65 0.62 -2.72
CA LYS A 87 12.80 1.46 -3.10
C LYS A 87 12.44 2.95 -3.03
N ASN A 88 11.90 3.39 -1.89
CA ASN A 88 12.12 4.76 -1.44
C ASN A 88 13.28 4.82 -0.43
N HIS A 89 14.37 4.13 -0.78
CA HIS A 89 15.69 4.59 -0.38
C HIS A 89 16.07 5.73 -1.34
N THR A 90 16.06 6.95 -0.78
CA THR A 90 16.90 8.07 -1.19
C THR A 90 16.36 9.00 -2.29
N LYS A 91 15.62 10.01 -1.83
CA LYS A 91 15.99 11.42 -2.11
C LYS A 91 15.88 12.26 -0.83
N CYS A 92 16.78 11.98 0.12
CA CYS A 92 17.18 13.00 1.07
C CYS A 92 18.11 13.94 0.30
N ASN A 93 17.58 15.09 -0.13
CA ASN A 93 18.38 16.16 -0.74
C ASN A 93 19.19 16.87 0.36
N LYS A 94 20.44 16.43 0.59
CA LYS A 94 21.53 17.34 0.94
C LYS A 94 22.86 16.58 0.82
N GLY A 95 23.80 17.14 0.08
CA GLY A 95 25.06 16.51 -0.30
C GLY A 95 25.86 15.96 0.88
N CYS A 96 26.43 14.79 0.68
CA CYS A 96 27.54 14.32 1.48
C CYS A 96 28.81 15.00 0.94
N GLU A 97 29.04 16.24 1.35
CA GLU A 97 30.38 16.81 1.28
C GLU A 97 31.20 16.30 2.47
N ASP A 98 32.26 15.59 2.09
CA ASP A 98 33.53 15.38 2.77
C ASP A 98 33.58 14.53 4.05
N CYS A 99 34.10 13.31 3.87
CA CYS A 99 34.84 12.59 4.89
C CYS A 99 36.29 13.11 4.95
N LYS A 100 36.63 13.89 5.98
CA LYS A 100 37.96 13.92 6.62
C LYS A 100 37.74 14.23 8.10
N GLY A 101 38.27 13.49 9.08
CA GLY A 101 39.64 12.98 9.16
C GLY A 101 40.50 14.08 9.79
N GLY A 102 40.58 14.09 11.13
CA GLY A 102 41.35 15.03 11.94
C GLY A 102 41.03 14.89 13.41
#